data_AF-A0A939KVR1-F1
#
_entry.id   AF-A0A939KVR1-F1
#
_cell.length_a   1.000
_cell.length_b   1.000
_cell.length_c   1.000
_cell.angle_alpha   90.00
_cell.angle_beta   90.00
_cell.angle_gamma   90.00
#
_symmetry.space_group_name_H-M   'P 1'
#
loop_
_entity.id
_entity.type
_entity.pdbx_description
1 polymer ?
#
loop_
_entity_poly.entity_id
_entity_poly.type
_entity_poly.pdbx_seq_one_letter_code
_entity_poly.pdbx_strand_id
1 'polypeptide(L)' 'MEDMITTIFVLCDQLLKALNIKEDPQVKMNNAEVMTVGLVAAYFFGGHASLRALL' A
#
# COMPACT_ATOMS: atom_id res chain seq x y z
N MET A 1 -4.48 -13.03 -10.16
CA MET A 1 -4.85 -12.19 -8.99
C MET A 1 -3.60 -11.81 -8.23
N GLU A 2 -2.75 -12.79 -7.90
CA GLU A 2 -1.45 -12.59 -7.28
C GLU A 2 -0.55 -11.64 -8.09
N ASP A 3 -0.41 -11.85 -9.41
CA ASP A 3 0.40 -10.97 -10.28
C ASP A 3 -0.03 -9.49 -10.22
N MET A 4 -1.32 -9.23 -10.07
CA MET A 4 -1.85 -7.86 -9.98
C MET A 4 -1.46 -7.23 -8.64
N ILE A 5 -1.61 -7.97 -7.54
CA ILE A 5 -1.22 -7.51 -6.19
C ILE A 5 0.29 -7.27 -6.15
N THR A 6 1.09 -8.19 -6.70
CA THR A 6 2.55 -8.04 -6.82
C THR A 6 2.92 -6.83 -7.67
N THR A 7 2.22 -6.60 -8.79
CA THR A 7 2.46 -5.42 -9.64
C THR A 7 2.17 -4.13 -8.90
N ILE A 8 1.05 -4.06 -8.16
CA ILE A 8 0.70 -2.88 -7.35
C ILE A 8 1.77 -2.65 -6.27
N PHE A 9 2.20 -3.70 -5.58
CA PHE A 9 3.26 -3.61 -4.57
C PHE A 9 4.56 -3.06 -5.14
N VAL A 10 5.04 -3.61 -6.26
CA VAL A 10 6.28 -3.16 -6.91
C VAL A 10 6.15 -1.71 -7.34
N LEU A 11 5.01 -1.28 -7.87
CA LEU A 11 4.79 0.12 -8.24
C LEU A 11 4.83 1.06 -7.02
N CYS A 12 4.18 0.68 -5.91
CA CYS A 12 4.20 1.46 -4.68
C CYS A 12 5.61 1.56 -4.08
N ASP A 13 6.35 0.45 -4.03
CA ASP A 13 7.72 0.40 -3.52
C ASP A 13 8.69 1.26 -4.36
N GLN A 14 8.61 1.14 -5.70
CA GLN A 14 9.43 1.94 -6.60
C GLN A 14 9.08 3.43 -6.54
N LEU A 15 7.81 3.79 -6.35
CA LEU A 15 7.38 5.17 -6.15
C LEU A 15 7.97 5.75 -4.86
N LEU A 16 7.91 5.02 -3.74
CA LEU A 16 8.48 5.48 -2.46
C LEU A 16 10.00 5.66 -2.54
N LYS A 17 10.70 4.76 -3.24
CA LYS A 17 12.13 4.89 -3.54
C LYS A 17 12.42 6.11 -4.41
N ALA A 18 11.63 6.36 -5.45
CA ALA A 18 11.77 7.53 -6.31
C ALA A 18 11.53 8.86 -5.57
N LEU A 19 10.61 8.86 -4.60
CA LEU A 19 10.32 10.00 -3.73
C LEU A 19 11.32 10.15 -2.58
N ASN A 20 12.29 9.24 -2.45
CA ASN A 20 13.24 9.19 -1.33
C ASN A 20 12.54 9.17 0.04
N ILE A 21 11.35 8.55 0.11
CA ILE A 21 10.64 8.37 1.37
C ILE A 21 11.32 7.23 2.11
N LYS A 22 11.99 7.58 3.21
CA LYS A 22 12.65 6.61 4.07
C LYS A 22 11.65 6.04 5.06
N GLU A 23 11.68 4.73 5.21
CA GLU A 23 10.85 4.04 6.18
C GLU A 23 11.33 4.26 7.61
N ASP A 24 10.36 4.23 8.53
CA ASP A 24 10.65 4.25 9.95
C ASP A 24 11.08 2.84 10.41
N PRO A 25 12.25 2.67 11.05
CA PRO A 25 12.72 1.36 11.51
C PRO A 25 11.81 0.66 12.53
N GLN A 26 10.89 1.39 13.17
CA GLN A 26 9.98 0.86 14.18
C GLN A 26 8.67 0.32 13.58
N VAL A 27 8.39 0.56 12.29
CA VAL A 27 7.18 0.04 11.65
C VAL A 27 7.31 -1.45 11.34
N LYS A 28 6.21 -2.19 11.50
CA LYS A 28 6.13 -3.63 11.20
C LYS A 28 5.65 -3.92 9.77
N MET A 29 5.10 -2.91 9.11
CA MET A 29 4.53 -2.99 7.77
C MET A 29 5.00 -1.76 7.00
N ASN A 30 5.54 -1.98 5.81
CA ASN A 30 6.07 -0.92 4.98
C ASN A 30 4.95 -0.08 4.38
N ASN A 31 5.22 1.21 4.18
CA ASN A 31 4.36 2.12 3.41
C ASN A 31 3.89 1.51 2.08
N ALA A 32 4.76 0.78 1.36
CA ALA A 32 4.42 0.08 0.11
C ALA A 32 3.31 -0.96 0.32
N GLU A 33 3.40 -1.74 1.40
CA GLU A 33 2.41 -2.74 1.76
C GLU A 33 1.08 -2.10 2.15
N VAL A 34 1.12 -1.03 2.95
CA VAL A 34 -0.07 -0.27 3.36
C VAL A 34 -0.81 0.30 2.14
N MET A 35 -0.07 0.91 1.20
CA MET A 35 -0.63 1.41 -0.05
C MET A 35 -1.25 0.30 -0.89
N THR A 36 -0.56 -0.84 -0.99
CA THR A 36 -1.04 -2.00 -1.76
C THR A 36 -2.35 -2.51 -1.21
N VAL A 37 -2.47 -2.69 0.11
CA VAL A 37 -3.72 -3.13 0.75
C VAL A 37 -4.85 -2.15 0.47
N GLY A 38 -4.61 -0.85 0.59
CA GLY A 38 -5.62 0.17 0.29
C GLY A 38 -6.12 0.13 -1.15
N LEU A 39 -5.20 0.03 -2.12
CA LEU A 39 -5.53 -0.04 -3.54
C LEU A 39 -6.24 -1.32 -3.92
N VAL A 40 -5.76 -2.46 -3.43
CA VAL A 40 -6.36 -3.79 -3.66
C VAL A 40 -7.75 -3.85 -3.03
N ALA A 41 -7.92 -3.33 -1.81
CA ALA A 41 -9.22 -3.28 -1.16
C ALA A 41 -10.21 -2.37 -1.92
N ALA A 42 -9.76 -1.20 -2.38
CA ALA A 42 -10.59 -0.32 -3.21
C ALA A 42 -10.99 -0.99 -4.53
N TYR A 43 -10.06 -1.72 -5.16
CA TYR A 43 -10.30 -2.39 -6.43
C TYR A 43 -11.29 -3.56 -6.32
N PHE A 44 -11.16 -4.41 -5.29
CA PHE A 44 -12.01 -5.61 -5.15
C PHE A 44 -13.34 -5.35 -4.45
N PHE A 45 -13.39 -4.43 -3.49
CA PHE A 45 -14.58 -4.20 -2.66
C PHE A 45 -15.31 -2.90 -3.01
N GLY A 46 -14.95 -2.24 -4.12
CA GLY A 46 -15.62 -1.03 -4.61
C GLY A 46 -15.40 0.22 -3.75
N GLY A 47 -14.45 0.17 -2.81
CA GLY A 47 -14.14 1.24 -1.87
C GLY A 47 -15.21 1.41 -0.78
N HIS A 48 -14.89 1.08 0.47
CA HIS A 48 -15.74 1.40 1.60
C HIS A 48 -14.89 1.86 2.80
N ALA A 49 -14.78 3.18 2.96
CA ALA A 49 -14.77 3.98 4.21
C ALA A 49 -14.03 3.49 5.48
N SER A 50 -13.15 2.49 5.44
CA SER A 50 -12.48 1.94 6.64
C SER A 50 -11.11 2.54 6.95
N LEU A 51 -10.57 3.43 6.08
CA LEU A 51 -9.45 4.32 6.43
C LEU A 51 -9.86 5.44 7.42
N ARG A 52 -11.03 5.33 8.06
CA ARG A 52 -11.49 6.17 9.19
C ARG A 52 -11.38 5.46 10.55
N ALA A 53 -10.78 4.27 10.61
CA ALA A 53 -10.64 3.50 11.85
C ALA A 53 -9.21 3.51 12.45
N LEU A 54 -8.29 4.33 11.93
CA LEU A 54 -6.91 4.47 12.40
C LEU A 54 -6.53 5.91 12.81
N LEU A 55 -7.54 6.76 13.12
CA LEU A 55 -7.37 8.05 13.80
C LEU A 55 -8.10 8.02 15.15
#